data_AF-A0A962VBX1-F1
#
_entry.id   AF-A0A962VBX1-F1
#
_cell.length_a   1.000
_cell.length_b   1.000
_cell.length_c   1.000
_cell.angle_alpha   90.00
_cell.angle_beta   90.00
_cell.angle_gamma   90.00
#
_symmetry.space_group_name_H-M   'P 1'
#
loop_
_entity.id
_entity.type
_entity.pdbx_description
1 polymer ?
#
loop_
_entity_poly.entity_id
_entity_poly.type
_entity_poly.pdbx_seq_one_letter_code
_entity_poly.pdbx_strand_id
1 'polypeptide(L)'
;GGGVAGKAAIPLWVMVVGAIGISLGLMLYGPKLIRTVGSEITELDQTRAFCIAMAAAITVIIASQLGLPVSSTHIAVGGVFGVGFLREFLKANYARMIEDIQHHHQGAERETVDQFLAQFEQASLEAKGAMLKTLKNQSAAGLLDAEDSLTKKERKGLRRIYRQQLVKRSALLKIVAAWLITVPVSALLAAMLFFMIRGMMLP
;
A
#
# COMPACT_ATOMS: atom_id res chain seq x y z
N GLY A 1 -10.23 -44.49 -11.22
CA GLY A 1 -10.90 -43.65 -12.23
C GLY A 1 -11.65 -42.56 -11.52
N GLY A 2 -11.11 -41.34 -11.50
CA GLY A 2 -11.78 -40.19 -10.89
C GLY A 2 -12.74 -39.59 -11.90
N GLY A 3 -14.02 -40.01 -11.84
CA GLY A 3 -15.08 -39.33 -12.57
C GLY A 3 -15.13 -37.89 -12.07
N VAL A 4 -14.90 -36.94 -12.99
CA VAL A 4 -15.14 -35.52 -12.74
C VAL A 4 -16.60 -35.42 -12.30
N ALA A 5 -16.82 -35.13 -11.02
CA ALA A 5 -18.15 -34.94 -10.47
C ALA A 5 -18.84 -33.87 -11.33
N GLY A 6 -19.80 -34.31 -12.15
CA GLY A 6 -20.60 -33.42 -12.97
C GLY A 6 -21.20 -32.34 -12.09
N LYS A 7 -21.30 -31.11 -12.62
CA LYS A 7 -21.82 -29.93 -11.93
C LYS A 7 -23.11 -30.28 -11.19
N ALA A 8 -23.00 -30.64 -9.92
CA ALA A 8 -24.15 -30.86 -9.06
C ALA A 8 -24.77 -29.48 -8.85
N ALA A 9 -26.03 -29.32 -9.29
CA ALA A 9 -26.76 -28.09 -9.05
C ALA A 9 -26.78 -27.84 -7.54
N ILE A 10 -26.16 -26.74 -7.11
CA ILE A 10 -26.05 -26.40 -5.69
C ILE A 10 -27.46 -26.12 -5.17
N PRO A 11 -27.96 -26.83 -4.14
CA PRO A 11 -29.30 -26.61 -3.63
C PRO A 11 -29.48 -25.18 -3.10
N LEU A 12 -30.65 -24.59 -3.33
CA LEU A 12 -30.95 -23.20 -2.95
C LEU A 12 -30.77 -22.95 -1.45
N TRP A 13 -31.13 -23.91 -0.60
CA TRP A 13 -30.97 -23.80 0.84
C TRP A 13 -29.49 -23.66 1.27
N VAL A 14 -28.56 -24.32 0.56
CA VAL A 14 -27.11 -24.21 0.83
C VAL A 14 -26.62 -22.80 0.53
N MET A 15 -27.10 -22.20 -0.56
CA MET A 15 -26.77 -20.82 -0.92
C MET A 15 -27.29 -19.82 0.12
N VAL A 16 -28.53 -20.02 0.61
CA VAL A 16 -29.13 -19.15 1.65
C VAL A 16 -28.37 -19.26 2.97
N VAL A 17 -28.05 -20.47 3.42
CA VAL A 17 -27.25 -20.68 4.63
C VAL A 17 -25.85 -20.06 4.48
N GLY A 18 -25.22 -20.23 3.31
CA GLY A 18 -23.93 -19.60 2.99
C GLY A 18 -24.00 -18.07 3.03
N ALA A 19 -25.03 -17.47 2.43
CA ALA A 19 -25.21 -16.02 2.41
C ALA A 19 -25.42 -15.45 3.82
N ILE A 20 -26.22 -16.12 4.65
CA ILE A 20 -26.44 -15.73 6.05
C ILE A 20 -25.14 -15.86 6.85
N GLY A 21 -24.41 -16.97 6.70
CA GLY A 21 -23.15 -17.20 7.38
C GLY A 21 -22.09 -16.15 7.04
N ILE A 22 -21.92 -15.81 5.76
CA ILE A 22 -21.01 -14.74 5.31
C ILE A 22 -21.44 -13.39 5.88
N SER A 23 -22.74 -13.08 5.84
CA SER A 23 -23.29 -11.81 6.34
C SER A 23 -23.04 -11.64 7.84
N LEU A 24 -23.31 -12.68 8.63
CA LEU A 24 -23.06 -12.68 10.07
C LEU A 24 -21.56 -12.59 10.39
N GLY A 25 -20.72 -13.35 9.68
CA GLY A 25 -19.27 -13.32 9.87
C GLY A 25 -18.69 -11.93 9.58
N LEU A 26 -19.15 -11.29 8.50
CA LEU A 26 -18.75 -9.92 8.15
C LEU A 26 -19.27 -8.90 9.18
N MET A 27 -20.49 -9.08 9.69
CA MET A 27 -21.03 -8.18 10.72
C MET A 27 -20.22 -8.25 12.03
N LEU A 28 -19.82 -9.45 12.45
CA LEU A 28 -19.08 -9.67 13.70
C LEU A 28 -17.60 -9.24 13.60
N TYR A 29 -16.90 -9.63 12.54
CA TYR A 29 -15.45 -9.46 12.43
C TYR A 29 -15.01 -8.41 11.40
N GLY A 30 -15.90 -7.99 10.50
CA GLY A 30 -15.63 -7.00 9.47
C GLY A 30 -15.14 -5.66 10.02
N PRO A 31 -15.76 -5.05 11.04
CA PRO A 31 -15.32 -3.76 11.58
C PRO A 31 -13.88 -3.77 12.09
N LYS A 32 -13.43 -4.88 12.70
CA LYS A 32 -12.05 -5.03 13.19
C LYS A 32 -11.06 -5.12 12.02
N LEU A 33 -11.39 -5.93 11.02
CA LEU A 33 -10.56 -6.09 9.82
C LEU A 33 -10.43 -4.78 9.02
N ILE A 34 -11.55 -4.06 8.84
CA ILE A 34 -11.58 -2.77 8.14
C ILE A 34 -10.70 -1.74 8.85
N ARG A 35 -10.77 -1.66 10.19
CA ARG A 35 -9.88 -0.77 10.96
C ARG A 35 -8.42 -1.14 10.81
N THR A 36 -8.06 -2.42 10.93
CA THR A 36 -6.66 -2.87 10.79
C THR A 36 -6.10 -2.54 9.40
N VAL A 37 -6.84 -2.78 8.32
CA VAL A 37 -6.37 -2.45 6.97
C VAL A 37 -6.32 -0.93 6.75
N GLY A 38 -7.28 -0.18 7.31
CA GLY A 38 -7.41 1.26 7.13
C GLY A 38 -6.37 2.10 7.91
N SER A 39 -5.91 1.64 9.07
CA SER A 39 -5.00 2.42 9.94
C SER A 39 -3.57 1.89 10.01
N GLU A 40 -3.32 0.58 9.85
CA GLU A 40 -2.00 -0.01 10.15
C GLU A 40 -1.05 -0.09 8.94
N ILE A 41 -1.57 -0.14 7.71
CA ILE A 41 -0.74 -0.43 6.53
C ILE A 41 -0.31 0.84 5.79
N THR A 42 -1.22 1.79 5.54
CA THR A 42 -0.93 3.12 4.96
C THR A 42 -2.04 4.09 5.33
N GLU A 43 -1.76 5.36 5.70
CA GLU A 43 -2.83 6.36 5.72
C GLU A 43 -3.42 6.50 4.32
N LEU A 44 -4.63 5.98 4.15
CA LEU A 44 -5.36 5.97 2.91
C LEU A 44 -6.14 7.29 2.80
N ASP A 45 -5.69 8.14 1.89
CA ASP A 45 -6.54 9.24 1.38
C ASP A 45 -7.61 8.61 0.45
N GLN A 46 -8.78 9.22 0.33
CA GLN A 46 -9.93 8.68 -0.43
C GLN A 46 -9.50 8.22 -1.84
N THR A 47 -8.67 9.03 -2.51
CA THR A 47 -8.12 8.75 -3.85
C THR A 47 -7.26 7.48 -3.88
N ARG A 48 -6.48 7.22 -2.83
CA ARG A 48 -5.60 6.04 -2.76
C ARG A 48 -6.39 4.77 -2.54
N ALA A 49 -7.40 4.82 -1.66
CA ALA A 49 -8.34 3.71 -1.47
C ALA A 49 -9.07 3.38 -2.78
N PHE A 50 -9.49 4.40 -3.53
CA PHE A 50 -10.09 4.22 -4.84
C PHE A 50 -9.14 3.56 -5.85
N CYS A 51 -7.89 4.02 -5.95
CA CYS A 51 -6.90 3.39 -6.83
C CYS A 51 -6.68 1.90 -6.51
N ILE A 52 -6.59 1.55 -5.23
CA ILE A 52 -6.44 0.15 -4.80
C ILE A 52 -7.66 -0.68 -5.17
N ALA A 53 -8.87 -0.18 -4.89
CA ALA A 53 -10.12 -0.85 -5.21
C ALA A 53 -10.27 -1.07 -6.73
N MET A 54 -9.94 -0.06 -7.54
CA MET A 54 -9.96 -0.17 -9.00
C MET A 54 -8.93 -1.18 -9.52
N ALA A 55 -7.69 -1.14 -9.04
CA ALA A 55 -6.67 -2.10 -9.43
C ALA A 55 -7.08 -3.55 -9.07
N ALA A 56 -7.64 -3.74 -7.87
CA ALA A 56 -8.14 -5.03 -7.42
C ALA A 56 -9.32 -5.51 -8.29
N ALA A 57 -10.30 -4.66 -8.55
CA ALA A 57 -11.46 -4.98 -9.38
C ALA A 57 -11.06 -5.36 -10.81
N ILE A 58 -10.20 -4.57 -11.45
CA ILE A 58 -9.69 -4.86 -12.79
C ILE A 58 -8.99 -6.22 -12.82
N THR A 59 -8.13 -6.49 -11.85
CA THR A 59 -7.41 -7.78 -11.74
C THR A 59 -8.37 -8.95 -11.60
N VAL A 60 -9.39 -8.81 -10.73
CA VAL A 60 -10.42 -9.85 -10.53
C VAL A 60 -11.23 -10.08 -11.79
N ILE A 61 -11.63 -9.02 -12.50
CA ILE A 61 -12.40 -9.12 -13.75
C ILE A 61 -11.58 -9.86 -14.82
N ILE A 62 -10.32 -9.49 -15.01
CA ILE A 62 -9.43 -10.15 -15.99
C ILE A 62 -9.24 -11.62 -15.63
N ALA A 63 -8.93 -11.93 -14.37
CA ALA A 63 -8.75 -13.31 -13.92
C ALA A 63 -10.03 -14.15 -14.08
N SER A 64 -11.19 -13.57 -13.79
CA SER A 64 -12.50 -14.20 -13.97
C SER A 64 -12.78 -14.50 -15.44
N GLN A 65 -12.47 -13.57 -16.34
CA GLN A 65 -12.61 -13.78 -17.79
C GLN A 65 -11.69 -14.89 -18.33
N LEU A 66 -10.51 -15.06 -17.71
CA LEU A 66 -9.58 -16.14 -18.04
C LEU A 66 -9.91 -17.48 -17.35
N GLY A 67 -10.94 -17.51 -16.50
CA GLY A 67 -11.31 -18.71 -15.75
C GLY A 67 -10.28 -19.15 -14.70
N LEU A 68 -9.36 -18.25 -14.30
CA LEU A 68 -8.31 -18.56 -13.33
C LEU A 68 -8.82 -18.34 -11.90
N PRO A 69 -8.73 -19.35 -11.01
CA PRO A 69 -9.07 -19.18 -9.61
C PRO A 69 -8.00 -18.31 -8.92
N VAL A 70 -8.38 -17.09 -8.56
CA VAL A 70 -7.48 -16.12 -7.90
C VAL A 70 -7.94 -15.78 -6.49
N SER A 71 -6.98 -15.47 -5.62
CA SER A 71 -7.27 -15.06 -4.24
C SER A 71 -7.52 -13.55 -4.17
N SER A 72 -8.75 -13.16 -3.85
CA SER A 72 -9.14 -11.75 -3.66
C SER A 72 -8.34 -11.07 -2.54
N THR A 73 -7.96 -11.80 -1.49
CA THR A 73 -7.10 -11.29 -0.41
C THR A 73 -5.71 -10.92 -0.91
N HIS A 74 -5.08 -11.79 -1.72
CA HIS A 74 -3.76 -11.50 -2.29
C HIS A 74 -3.81 -10.28 -3.21
N ILE A 75 -4.87 -10.16 -4.01
CA ILE A 75 -5.07 -9.01 -4.91
C ILE A 75 -5.23 -7.71 -4.10
N ALA A 76 -6.10 -7.70 -3.09
CA ALA A 76 -6.33 -6.53 -2.26
C ALA A 76 -5.07 -6.10 -1.49
N VAL A 77 -4.41 -7.07 -0.83
CA VAL A 77 -3.16 -6.84 -0.09
C VAL A 77 -2.05 -6.38 -1.02
N GLY A 78 -1.93 -6.97 -2.21
CA GLY A 78 -0.99 -6.56 -3.24
C GLY A 78 -1.22 -5.12 -3.72
N GLY A 79 -2.47 -4.70 -3.89
CA GLY A 79 -2.81 -3.31 -4.22
C GLY A 79 -2.41 -2.32 -3.12
N VAL A 80 -2.70 -2.64 -1.85
CA VAL A 80 -2.30 -1.82 -0.69
C VAL A 80 -0.78 -1.68 -0.61
N PHE A 81 -0.05 -2.79 -0.72
CA PHE A 81 1.41 -2.76 -0.72
C PHE A 81 1.99 -2.07 -1.94
N GLY A 82 1.40 -2.24 -3.12
CA GLY A 82 1.84 -1.58 -4.35
C GLY A 82 1.80 -0.06 -4.23
N VAL A 83 0.70 0.50 -3.73
CA VAL A 83 0.58 1.94 -3.45
C VAL A 83 1.56 2.38 -2.35
N GLY A 84 1.73 1.56 -1.31
CA GLY A 84 2.73 1.79 -0.25
C GLY A 84 4.15 1.89 -0.79
N PHE A 85 4.60 0.90 -1.58
CA PHE A 85 5.94 0.87 -2.15
C PHE A 85 6.17 1.96 -3.19
N LEU A 86 5.17 2.27 -4.02
CA LEU A 86 5.27 3.37 -4.97
C LEU A 86 5.56 4.70 -4.24
N ARG A 87 4.92 4.93 -3.10
CA ARG A 87 5.18 6.10 -2.25
C ARG A 87 6.61 6.11 -1.71
N GLU A 88 7.09 4.98 -1.21
CA GLU A 88 8.46 4.87 -0.68
C GLU A 88 9.51 5.10 -1.78
N PHE A 89 9.31 4.51 -2.96
CA PHE A 89 10.19 4.70 -4.11
C PHE A 89 10.28 6.16 -4.56
N LEU A 90 9.13 6.84 -4.63
CA LEU A 90 9.08 8.29 -4.93
C LEU A 90 9.82 9.11 -3.87
N LYS A 91 9.83 8.67 -2.60
CA LYS A 91 10.57 9.33 -1.52
C LYS A 91 12.08 9.05 -1.56
N ALA A 92 12.50 7.82 -1.83
CA ALA A 92 13.92 7.48 -1.90
C ALA A 92 14.63 8.21 -3.05
N ASN A 93 13.97 8.33 -4.21
CA ASN A 93 14.49 9.13 -5.33
C ASN A 93 14.57 10.63 -5.02
N TYR A 94 13.76 11.11 -4.07
CA TYR A 94 13.85 12.48 -3.58
C TYR A 94 15.03 12.73 -2.65
N ALA A 95 15.32 11.82 -1.71
CA ALA A 95 16.47 11.96 -0.82
C ALA A 95 17.76 12.08 -1.63
N ARG A 96 17.89 11.25 -2.67
CA ARG A 96 18.98 11.35 -3.65
C ARG A 96 19.01 12.67 -4.41
N MET A 97 17.84 13.25 -4.72
CA MET A 97 17.77 14.57 -5.36
C MET A 97 18.18 15.70 -4.41
N ILE A 98 17.85 15.64 -3.12
CA ILE A 98 18.35 16.60 -2.11
C ILE A 98 19.86 16.47 -1.97
N GLU A 99 20.37 15.24 -1.88
CA GLU A 99 21.79 14.95 -1.79
C GLU A 99 22.54 15.50 -3.00
N ASP A 100 22.00 15.32 -4.22
CA ASP A 100 22.53 15.91 -5.44
C ASP A 100 22.59 17.45 -5.35
N ILE A 101 21.53 18.09 -4.83
CA ILE A 101 21.51 19.56 -4.64
C ILE A 101 22.58 19.99 -3.65
N GLN A 102 22.68 19.34 -2.49
CA GLN A 102 23.73 19.62 -1.50
C GLN A 102 25.14 19.41 -2.07
N HIS A 103 25.31 18.44 -2.98
CA HIS A 103 26.59 18.17 -3.62
C HIS A 103 27.00 19.25 -4.64
N HIS A 104 26.04 19.95 -5.24
CA HIS A 104 26.28 21.06 -6.17
C HIS A 104 26.55 22.39 -5.45
N HIS A 105 26.17 22.54 -4.16
CA HIS A 105 26.38 23.75 -3.35
C HIS A 105 27.41 23.50 -2.21
N GLN A 106 28.69 23.33 -2.56
CA GLN A 106 29.77 23.15 -1.58
C GLN A 106 30.40 24.47 -1.14
N GLY A 107 30.45 24.75 0.17
CA GLY A 107 31.17 25.91 0.74
C GLY A 107 30.43 26.60 1.89
N ALA A 108 30.62 27.92 2.05
CA ALA A 108 29.98 28.75 3.08
C ALA A 108 28.43 28.78 3.01
N GLU A 109 27.85 28.32 1.90
CA GLU A 109 26.41 28.20 1.67
C GLU A 109 25.77 26.91 2.22
N ARG A 110 26.57 25.92 2.65
CA ARG A 110 26.02 24.67 3.19
C ARG A 110 25.21 24.91 4.47
N GLU A 111 25.68 25.84 5.31
CA GLU A 111 25.02 26.22 6.56
C GLU A 111 23.68 26.94 6.32
N THR A 112 23.59 27.81 5.31
CA THR A 112 22.36 28.54 4.97
C THR A 112 21.33 27.61 4.33
N VAL A 113 21.77 26.70 3.45
CA VAL A 113 20.93 25.66 2.86
C VAL A 113 20.43 24.69 3.93
N ASP A 114 21.29 24.26 4.86
CA ASP A 114 20.89 23.35 5.94
C ASP A 114 19.91 24.02 6.92
N GLN A 115 20.08 25.31 7.23
CA GLN A 115 19.13 26.08 8.03
C GLN A 115 17.78 26.24 7.32
N PHE A 116 17.79 26.54 6.02
CA PHE A 116 16.59 26.61 5.20
C PHE A 116 15.89 25.25 5.16
N LEU A 117 16.62 24.15 4.93
CA LEU A 117 16.06 22.80 4.90
C LEU A 117 15.47 22.40 6.26
N ALA A 118 16.13 22.72 7.38
CA ALA A 118 15.63 22.45 8.72
C ALA A 118 14.33 23.23 9.02
N GLN A 119 14.30 24.52 8.68
CA GLN A 119 13.11 25.35 8.86
C GLN A 119 11.98 24.91 7.92
N PHE A 120 12.34 24.55 6.69
CA PHE A 120 11.43 24.05 5.69
C PHE A 120 10.87 22.69 6.08
N GLU A 121 11.64 21.79 6.72
CA GLU A 121 11.13 20.51 7.21
C GLU A 121 10.06 20.68 8.29
N GLN A 122 10.30 21.59 9.24
CA GLN A 122 9.41 21.87 10.39
C GLN A 122 8.14 22.65 10.02
N ALA A 123 8.10 23.30 8.85
CA ALA A 123 6.98 24.12 8.42
C ALA A 123 5.72 23.30 8.04
N SER A 124 4.55 23.88 8.27
CA SER A 124 3.26 23.33 7.82
C SER A 124 3.17 23.29 6.29
N LEU A 125 2.27 22.45 5.75
CA LEU A 125 2.14 22.21 4.30
C LEU A 125 1.85 23.50 3.51
N GLU A 126 1.09 24.41 4.11
CA GLU A 126 0.74 25.71 3.56
C GLU A 126 1.93 26.68 3.62
N ALA A 127 2.66 26.68 4.74
CA ALA A 127 3.87 27.49 4.94
C ALA A 127 5.01 27.06 3.99
N LYS A 128 5.18 25.76 3.74
CA LYS A 128 6.11 25.22 2.73
C LYS A 128 5.82 25.78 1.34
N GLY A 129 4.54 25.84 0.97
CA GLY A 129 4.11 26.43 -0.30
C GLY A 129 4.44 27.93 -0.40
N ALA A 130 4.26 28.66 0.70
CA ALA A 130 4.62 30.08 0.79
C ALA A 130 6.14 30.31 0.71
N MET A 131 6.95 29.52 1.42
CA MET A 131 8.42 29.57 1.41
C MET A 131 9.01 29.33 0.02
N LEU A 132 8.46 28.39 -0.74
CA LEU A 132 8.89 28.17 -2.14
C LEU A 132 8.48 29.32 -3.07
N LYS A 133 7.36 29.99 -2.77
CA LYS A 133 6.86 31.13 -3.53
C LYS A 133 7.67 32.40 -3.23
N THR A 134 8.07 32.63 -1.99
CA THR A 134 8.97 33.73 -1.60
C THR A 134 10.33 33.56 -2.25
N LEU A 135 10.92 32.36 -2.22
CA LEU A 135 12.17 32.08 -2.94
C LEU A 135 12.06 32.36 -4.44
N LYS A 136 10.94 31.96 -5.07
CA LYS A 136 10.67 32.27 -6.50
C LYS A 136 10.65 33.77 -6.76
N ASN A 137 9.95 34.52 -5.91
CA ASN A 137 9.81 35.95 -6.09
C ASN A 137 11.12 36.70 -5.81
N GLN A 138 11.89 36.27 -4.82
CA GLN A 138 13.18 36.88 -4.45
C GLN A 138 14.25 36.63 -5.53
N SER A 139 14.34 35.42 -6.09
CA SER A 139 15.23 35.18 -7.24
C SER A 139 14.79 35.92 -8.50
N ALA A 140 13.48 36.09 -8.73
CA ALA A 140 12.97 36.83 -9.89
C ALA A 140 13.19 38.36 -9.77
N ALA A 141 13.31 38.86 -8.54
CA ALA A 141 13.56 40.27 -8.24
C ALA A 141 15.05 40.63 -8.18
N GLY A 142 15.96 39.67 -8.40
CA GLY A 142 17.41 39.92 -8.37
C GLY A 142 17.97 40.30 -6.99
N LEU A 143 17.21 40.04 -5.91
CA LEU A 143 17.56 40.34 -4.52
C LEU A 143 18.39 39.24 -3.84
N LEU A 144 18.66 38.16 -4.57
CA LEU A 144 19.48 37.02 -4.17
C LEU A 144 20.51 36.84 -5.28
N ASP A 145 21.78 36.64 -4.91
CA ASP A 145 22.85 36.39 -5.86
C ASP A 145 22.52 35.15 -6.71
N ALA A 146 22.99 35.12 -7.96
CA ALA A 146 22.66 34.04 -8.91
C ALA A 146 23.03 32.63 -8.38
N GLU A 147 23.99 32.58 -7.45
CA GLU A 147 24.48 31.39 -6.73
C GLU A 147 23.51 30.88 -5.64
N ASP A 148 22.70 31.76 -5.05
CA ASP A 148 21.77 31.50 -3.94
C ASP A 148 20.41 30.89 -4.40
N SER A 149 20.29 30.63 -5.70
CA SER A 149 19.03 30.32 -6.35
C SER A 149 18.88 28.82 -6.60
N LEU A 150 18.09 28.13 -5.75
CA LEU A 150 17.61 26.77 -6.06
C LEU A 150 17.07 26.74 -7.50
N THR A 151 17.54 25.86 -8.36
CA THR A 151 17.14 25.83 -9.77
C THR A 151 15.62 25.66 -9.87
N LYS A 152 14.97 26.20 -10.92
CA LYS A 152 13.50 26.02 -11.16
C LYS A 152 13.05 24.55 -11.05
N LYS A 153 13.95 23.62 -11.37
CA LYS A 153 13.77 22.16 -11.32
C LYS A 153 13.68 21.64 -9.88
N GLU A 154 14.49 22.17 -8.97
CA GLU A 154 14.61 21.79 -7.56
C GLU A 154 13.42 22.29 -6.74
N ARG A 155 12.98 23.53 -6.98
CA ARG A 155 11.77 24.10 -6.37
C ARG A 155 10.50 23.32 -6.73
N LYS A 156 10.41 22.84 -7.97
CA LYS A 156 9.28 22.01 -8.44
C LYS A 156 9.34 20.61 -7.81
N GLY A 157 10.54 20.10 -7.53
CA GLY A 157 10.79 18.89 -6.76
C GLY A 157 10.28 19.00 -5.33
N LEU A 158 10.82 19.93 -4.54
CA LEU A 158 10.49 20.15 -3.13
C LEU A 158 8.97 20.24 -2.85
N ARG A 159 8.21 20.90 -3.74
CA ARG A 159 6.76 21.10 -3.59
C ARG A 159 5.93 19.81 -3.65
N ARG A 160 6.43 18.74 -4.30
CA ARG A 160 5.67 17.51 -4.56
C ARG A 160 5.72 16.53 -3.37
N ILE A 161 6.51 16.83 -2.34
CA ILE A 161 7.19 15.76 -1.58
C ILE A 161 6.76 15.69 -0.11
N TYR A 162 6.05 16.69 0.39
CA TYR A 162 5.56 16.64 1.76
C TYR A 162 4.23 15.91 1.87
N ARG A 163 4.31 14.57 1.79
CA ARG A 163 3.36 13.61 2.38
C ARG A 163 4.14 12.41 2.95
N GLN A 164 4.37 12.47 4.27
CA GLN A 164 4.97 11.54 5.26
C GLN A 164 5.32 10.07 4.89
N GLN A 165 6.27 9.45 5.59
CA GLN A 165 6.71 8.03 5.45
C GLN A 165 5.72 7.04 6.07
N LEU A 166 5.30 5.98 5.35
CA LEU A 166 4.23 5.09 5.84
C LEU A 166 4.26 3.64 5.28
N VAL A 167 5.39 2.91 5.28
CA VAL A 167 5.31 1.44 5.07
C VAL A 167 6.17 0.67 6.07
N LYS A 168 5.52 0.06 7.07
CA LYS A 168 6.14 -0.88 8.01
C LYS A 168 6.31 -2.25 7.34
N ARG A 169 7.52 -2.54 6.83
CA ARG A 169 7.86 -3.82 6.16
C ARG A 169 7.56 -5.07 7.00
N SER A 170 7.51 -4.92 8.32
CA SER A 170 7.15 -5.97 9.27
C SER A 170 5.71 -6.51 9.10
N ALA A 171 4.77 -5.69 8.65
CA ALA A 171 3.39 -6.13 8.42
C ALA A 171 3.32 -7.10 7.23
N LEU A 172 4.07 -6.82 6.16
CA LEU A 172 4.14 -7.68 4.98
C LEU A 172 4.71 -9.05 5.33
N LEU A 173 5.83 -9.09 6.06
CA LEU A 173 6.45 -10.34 6.46
C LEU A 173 5.52 -11.20 7.33
N LYS A 174 4.76 -10.58 8.25
CA LYS A 174 3.76 -11.31 9.07
C LYS A 174 2.64 -11.90 8.21
N ILE A 175 2.15 -11.18 7.21
CA ILE A 175 1.08 -11.66 6.32
C ILE A 175 1.58 -12.83 5.46
N VAL A 176 2.76 -12.71 4.86
CA VAL A 176 3.35 -13.78 4.04
C VAL A 176 3.64 -15.01 4.87
N ALA A 177 4.21 -14.85 6.08
CA ALA A 177 4.44 -15.95 7.00
C ALA A 177 3.11 -16.66 7.35
N ALA A 178 2.05 -15.90 7.63
CA ALA A 178 0.74 -16.47 7.89
C ALA A 178 0.22 -17.29 6.70
N TRP A 179 0.35 -16.80 5.46
CA TRP A 179 -0.05 -17.56 4.26
C TRP A 179 0.74 -18.86 4.07
N LEU A 180 2.05 -18.82 4.30
CA LEU A 180 2.91 -20.00 4.18
C LEU A 180 2.61 -21.04 5.26
N ILE A 181 2.14 -20.63 6.44
CA ILE A 181 1.83 -21.52 7.56
C ILE A 181 0.41 -22.08 7.43
N THR A 182 -0.58 -21.28 7.04
CA THR A 182 -1.99 -21.71 7.03
C THR A 182 -2.28 -22.78 5.99
N VAL A 183 -1.59 -22.78 4.85
CA VAL A 183 -1.82 -23.77 3.78
C VAL A 183 -1.41 -25.18 4.21
N PRO A 184 -0.17 -25.44 4.68
CA PRO A 184 0.22 -26.76 5.20
C PRO A 184 -0.62 -27.20 6.40
N VAL A 185 -0.93 -26.29 7.33
CA VAL A 185 -1.73 -26.60 8.51
C VAL A 185 -3.13 -27.05 8.10
N SER A 186 -3.78 -26.34 7.17
CA SER A 186 -5.10 -26.72 6.65
C SER A 186 -5.05 -28.06 5.92
N ALA A 187 -3.99 -28.33 5.15
CA ALA A 187 -3.80 -29.59 4.45
C ALA A 187 -3.63 -30.78 5.43
N LEU A 188 -2.83 -30.61 6.48
CA LEU A 188 -2.65 -31.62 7.52
C LEU A 188 -3.95 -31.89 8.29
N LEU A 189 -4.68 -30.84 8.65
CA LEU A 189 -5.95 -30.96 9.36
C LEU A 189 -7.00 -31.66 8.49
N ALA A 190 -7.08 -31.29 7.20
CA ALA A 190 -7.95 -31.96 6.24
C ALA A 190 -7.58 -33.46 6.06
N ALA A 191 -6.28 -33.77 5.97
CA ALA A 191 -5.79 -35.14 5.89
C ALA A 191 -6.16 -35.94 7.15
N MET A 192 -5.95 -35.38 8.33
CA MET A 192 -6.30 -36.00 9.61
C MET A 192 -7.81 -36.31 9.69
N LEU A 193 -8.66 -35.34 9.37
CA LEU A 193 -10.11 -35.54 9.35
C LEU A 193 -10.53 -36.60 8.33
N PHE A 194 -9.93 -36.60 7.14
CA PHE A 194 -10.21 -37.61 6.13
C PHE A 194 -9.87 -39.02 6.60
N PHE A 195 -8.67 -39.22 7.19
CA PHE A 195 -8.27 -40.53 7.70
C PHE A 195 -9.08 -40.97 8.93
N MET A 196 -9.48 -40.03 9.79
CA MET A 196 -10.36 -40.31 10.93
C MET A 196 -11.74 -40.80 10.47
N ILE A 197 -12.37 -40.06 9.54
CA ILE A 197 -13.68 -40.45 8.99
C ILE A 197 -13.57 -41.78 8.23
N ARG A 198 -12.52 -41.95 7.40
CA ARG A 198 -12.29 -43.19 6.66
C ARG A 198 -12.05 -44.38 7.59
N GLY A 199 -11.32 -44.19 8.69
CA GLY A 199 -11.09 -45.23 9.70
C GLY A 199 -12.35 -45.58 10.51
N MET A 200 -13.28 -44.63 10.69
CA MET A 200 -14.58 -44.88 11.30
C MET A 200 -15.60 -45.53 10.35
N MET A 201 -15.47 -45.30 9.04
CA MET A 201 -16.43 -45.77 8.02
C MET A 201 -16.02 -47.08 7.34
N LEU A 202 -14.79 -47.54 7.53
CA LEU A 202 -14.36 -48.88 7.13
C LEU A 202 -14.48 -49.80 8.37
N PRO A 203 -15.28 -50.89 8.32
CA PRO A 203 -15.31 -51.90 9.38
C PRO A 203 -14.00 -52.69 9.46
#